data_AF-A0A2G6GW04-F1
#
_entry.id   AF-A0A2G6GW04-F1
#
_cell.length_a   1.000
_cell.length_b   1.000
_cell.length_c   1.000
_cell.angle_alpha   90.00
_cell.angle_beta   90.00
_cell.angle_gamma   90.00
#
_symmetry.space_group_name_H-M   'P 1'
#
loop_
_entity.id
_entity.type
_entity.pdbx_description
1 polymer ?
#
loop_
_entity_poly.entity_id
_entity_poly.type
_entity_poly.pdbx_seq_one_letter_code
_entity_poly.pdbx_strand_id
1 'polypeptide(L)'
;IDLIPEVDQFMQGADLGGYNSSRFDVPLLAEEFHRNGYHLDVSGRSLIDAMAIFSRMEPRTLVAAYRKFCGKDLKDAHSALADTMATKEVLFAQPDYYEDLPADVQELSVFCRDRDYADLAGRLGFDADGDVVFKFGKHKGVKVKEVFIRDAGYYTWIMNSDFPIGTKDVLTQIFRAVNPR
;
A
#
# COMPACT_ATOMS: atom_id res chain seq x y z
N ILE A 1 20.51 16.57 -28.50
CA ILE A 1 20.11 17.94 -28.16
C ILE A 1 20.35 18.07 -26.67
N ASP A 2 21.23 18.98 -26.27
CA ASP A 2 21.45 19.27 -24.86
C ASP A 2 20.35 20.23 -24.40
N LEU A 3 19.40 19.71 -23.61
CA LEU A 3 18.21 20.45 -23.17
C LEU A 3 18.44 21.19 -21.85
N ILE A 4 19.55 20.95 -21.16
CA ILE A 4 19.79 21.48 -19.82
C ILE A 4 19.84 23.01 -19.80
N PRO A 5 20.54 23.69 -20.73
CA PRO A 5 20.56 25.15 -20.77
C PRO A 5 19.16 25.76 -20.99
N GLU A 6 18.32 25.14 -21.82
CA GLU A 6 16.96 25.59 -22.10
C GLU A 6 16.06 25.41 -20.86
N VAL A 7 16.20 24.29 -20.16
CA VAL A 7 15.45 23.98 -18.93
C VAL A 7 15.88 24.89 -17.78
N ASP A 8 17.18 25.15 -17.62
CA ASP A 8 17.69 26.06 -16.58
C ASP A 8 17.19 27.49 -16.80
N GLN A 9 17.28 27.97 -18.04
CA GLN A 9 16.75 29.28 -18.42
C GLN A 9 15.23 29.37 -18.19
N PHE A 10 14.48 28.33 -18.57
CA PHE A 10 13.04 28.27 -18.35
C PHE A 10 12.67 28.35 -16.86
N MET A 11 13.45 27.70 -16.00
CA MET A 11 13.21 27.70 -14.56
C MET A 11 13.73 28.97 -13.87
N GLN A 12 14.51 29.83 -14.52
CA GLN A 12 15.18 30.95 -13.87
C GLN A 12 14.16 31.90 -13.19
N GLY A 13 14.38 32.17 -11.89
CA GLY A 13 13.50 33.03 -11.08
C GLY A 13 12.17 32.39 -10.65
N ALA A 14 11.94 31.12 -10.97
CA ALA A 14 10.74 30.40 -10.56
C ALA A 14 10.96 29.57 -9.28
N ASP A 15 9.94 29.58 -8.42
CA ASP A 15 9.74 28.55 -7.39
C ASP A 15 9.32 27.22 -8.03
N LEU A 16 9.64 26.10 -7.37
CA LEU A 16 9.36 24.77 -7.90
C LEU A 16 8.16 24.16 -7.18
N GLY A 17 7.06 23.99 -7.91
CA GLY A 17 5.81 23.39 -7.42
C GLY A 17 5.56 22.00 -8.00
N GLY A 18 5.00 21.08 -7.22
CA GLY A 18 4.58 19.78 -7.75
C GLY A 18 3.88 18.87 -6.74
N TYR A 19 3.76 17.58 -7.06
CA TYR A 19 3.15 16.56 -6.20
C TYR A 19 4.20 15.48 -5.90
N ASN A 20 4.66 15.40 -4.65
CA ASN A 20 5.84 14.60 -4.26
C ASN A 20 7.16 15.08 -4.90
N SER A 21 7.17 16.29 -5.47
CA SER A 21 8.28 16.83 -6.24
C SER A 21 9.51 17.12 -5.41
N SER A 22 9.35 17.49 -4.14
CA SER A 22 10.49 17.74 -3.25
C SER A 22 11.26 16.45 -2.92
N ARG A 23 10.61 15.29 -3.04
CA ARG A 23 11.21 13.98 -2.75
C ARG A 23 11.58 13.19 -4.01
N PHE A 24 11.07 13.58 -5.17
CA PHE A 24 11.26 12.84 -6.41
C PHE A 24 11.79 13.73 -7.54
N ASP A 25 10.96 14.62 -8.10
CA ASP A 25 11.29 15.38 -9.31
C ASP A 25 12.51 16.30 -9.14
N VAL A 26 12.57 17.07 -8.05
CA VAL A 26 13.67 18.02 -7.80
C VAL A 26 15.00 17.28 -7.56
N PRO A 27 15.06 16.24 -6.69
CA PRO A 27 16.25 15.39 -6.60
C PRO A 27 16.65 14.75 -7.94
N LEU A 28 15.69 14.20 -8.70
CA LEU A 28 15.97 13.59 -10.00
C LEU A 28 16.57 14.61 -10.98
N LEU A 29 15.99 15.81 -11.05
CA LEU A 29 16.46 16.87 -11.92
C LEU A 29 17.87 17.34 -11.55
N ALA A 30 18.16 17.47 -10.24
CA ALA A 30 19.49 17.81 -9.76
C ALA A 30 20.52 16.74 -10.15
N GLU A 31 20.17 15.45 -10.06
CA GLU A 31 21.02 14.34 -10.50
C GLU A 31 21.27 14.37 -12.02
N GLU A 32 20.25 14.67 -12.85
CA GLU A 32 20.43 14.79 -14.30
C GLU A 32 21.27 15.99 -14.71
N PHE A 33 21.11 17.13 -14.03
CA PHE A 33 21.98 18.29 -14.22
C PHE A 33 23.43 17.92 -13.90
N HIS A 34 23.66 17.26 -12.75
CA HIS A 34 24.99 16.84 -12.32
C HIS A 34 25.63 15.85 -13.30
N ARG A 35 24.86 14.86 -13.79
CA ARG A 35 25.33 13.87 -14.79
C ARG A 35 25.89 14.49 -16.07
N ASN A 36 25.43 15.69 -16.43
CA ASN A 36 25.83 16.39 -17.64
C ASN A 36 26.78 17.58 -17.35
N GLY A 37 27.32 17.67 -16.14
CA GLY A 37 28.29 18.71 -15.78
C GLY A 37 27.68 20.07 -15.43
N TYR A 38 26.36 20.13 -15.22
CA TYR A 38 25.65 21.32 -14.77
C TYR A 38 25.33 21.24 -13.27
N HIS A 39 25.01 22.38 -12.66
CA HIS A 39 24.56 22.45 -11.27
C HIS A 39 23.19 23.12 -11.21
N LEU A 40 22.18 22.39 -10.75
CA LEU A 40 20.87 22.97 -10.46
C LEU A 40 20.92 23.67 -9.10
N ASP A 41 21.02 24.99 -9.11
CA ASP A 41 20.95 25.78 -7.88
C ASP A 41 19.48 25.98 -7.46
N VAL A 42 19.11 25.32 -6.37
CA VAL A 42 17.80 25.48 -5.72
C VAL A 42 17.87 26.43 -4.52
N SER A 43 19.05 26.95 -4.17
CA SER A 43 19.19 27.92 -3.10
C SER A 43 18.44 29.22 -3.49
N GLY A 44 17.57 29.67 -2.58
CA GLY A 44 16.70 30.82 -2.84
C GLY A 44 15.41 30.53 -3.61
N ARG A 45 15.13 29.26 -3.95
CA ARG A 45 13.83 28.83 -4.50
C ARG A 45 12.96 28.22 -3.41
N SER A 46 11.67 28.51 -3.44
CA SER A 46 10.68 27.82 -2.63
C SER A 46 10.33 26.49 -3.28
N LEU A 47 10.33 25.42 -2.50
CA LEU A 47 9.83 24.11 -2.92
C LEU A 47 8.43 23.90 -2.36
N ILE A 48 7.42 23.90 -3.24
CA ILE A 48 6.01 23.80 -2.87
C ILE A 48 5.49 22.42 -3.28
N ASP A 49 5.21 21.56 -2.30
CA ASP A 49 4.80 20.19 -2.55
C ASP A 49 3.37 19.93 -2.06
N ALA A 50 2.46 19.72 -3.02
CA ALA A 50 1.05 19.47 -2.77
C ALA A 50 0.81 18.18 -1.97
N MET A 51 1.61 17.12 -2.19
CA MET A 51 1.52 15.88 -1.42
C MET A 51 1.95 16.13 0.03
N ALA A 52 3.01 16.92 0.23
CA ALA A 52 3.51 17.24 1.55
C ALA A 52 2.55 18.15 2.34
N ILE A 53 1.83 19.05 1.66
CA ILE A 53 0.73 19.81 2.26
C ILE A 53 -0.41 18.87 2.63
N PHE A 54 -0.91 18.08 1.66
CA PHE A 54 -2.03 17.16 1.89
C PHE A 54 -1.76 16.19 3.04
N SER A 55 -0.59 15.55 3.08
CA SER A 55 -0.23 14.59 4.13
C SER A 55 -0.16 15.21 5.53
N ARG A 56 0.15 16.51 5.64
CA ARG A 56 0.18 17.24 6.92
C ARG A 56 -1.21 17.70 7.35
N MET A 57 -2.04 18.10 6.38
CA MET A 57 -3.41 18.57 6.62
C MET A 57 -4.40 17.42 6.82
N GLU A 58 -4.12 16.25 6.26
CA GLU A 58 -4.94 15.04 6.34
C GLU A 58 -4.15 13.86 6.94
N PRO A 59 -3.79 13.90 8.24
CA PRO A 59 -3.09 12.79 8.89
C PRO A 59 -3.93 11.51 8.87
N ARG A 60 -3.28 10.36 8.63
CA ARG A 60 -3.91 9.03 8.70
C ARG A 60 -3.92 8.50 10.13
N THR A 61 -4.61 9.19 11.03
CA THR A 61 -4.74 8.81 12.45
C THR A 61 -6.21 8.70 12.85
N LEU A 62 -6.51 7.91 13.88
CA LEU A 62 -7.88 7.79 14.41
C LEU A 62 -8.44 9.14 14.86
N VAL A 63 -7.60 9.98 15.48
CA VAL A 63 -7.99 11.34 15.90
C VAL A 63 -8.43 12.20 14.72
N ALA A 64 -7.67 12.17 13.62
CA ALA A 64 -8.00 12.93 12.41
C ALA A 64 -9.27 12.38 11.75
N ALA A 65 -9.41 11.05 11.66
CA ALA A 65 -10.61 10.41 11.11
C ALA A 65 -11.85 10.74 11.96
N TYR A 66 -11.76 10.66 13.28
CA TYR A 66 -12.86 10.96 14.19
C TYR A 66 -13.29 12.43 14.09
N ARG A 67 -12.33 13.35 13.97
CA ARG A 67 -12.63 14.75 13.73
C ARG A 67 -13.28 14.98 12.35
N LYS A 68 -12.79 14.32 11.31
CA LYS A 68 -13.27 14.48 9.94
C LYS A 68 -14.68 13.93 9.74
N PHE A 69 -14.93 12.70 10.17
CA PHE A 69 -16.20 12.01 9.91
C PHE A 69 -17.24 12.25 11.00
N CYS A 70 -16.83 12.45 12.26
CA CYS A 70 -17.75 12.59 13.37
C CYS A 70 -17.83 14.02 13.94
N GLY A 71 -16.95 14.93 13.49
CA GLY A 71 -16.90 16.33 13.99
C GLY A 71 -16.49 16.45 15.46
N LYS A 72 -15.85 15.42 16.03
CA LYS A 72 -15.53 15.31 17.46
C LYS A 72 -14.03 15.23 17.70
N ASP A 73 -13.60 15.75 18.85
CA ASP A 73 -12.22 15.55 19.33
C ASP A 73 -12.13 14.28 20.17
N LEU A 74 -11.10 13.46 19.92
CA LEU A 74 -10.84 12.26 20.69
C LEU A 74 -10.11 12.63 21.99
N LYS A 75 -10.86 12.73 23.09
CA LYS A 75 -10.31 12.91 24.45
C LYS A 75 -9.85 11.55 24.99
N ASP A 76 -8.76 11.52 25.76
CA ASP A 76 -8.21 10.31 26.37
C ASP A 76 -7.88 9.19 25.35
N ALA A 77 -7.29 9.56 24.21
CA ALA A 77 -6.93 8.74 23.04
C ALA A 77 -5.90 7.60 23.29
N HIS A 78 -5.81 7.12 24.53
CA HIS A 78 -4.93 6.03 24.96
C HIS A 78 -5.67 4.98 25.80
N SER A 79 -6.98 5.12 26.01
CA SER A 79 -7.79 4.03 26.56
C SER A 79 -8.35 3.17 25.43
N ALA A 80 -8.16 1.85 25.52
CA ALA A 80 -8.64 0.91 24.51
C ALA A 80 -10.16 1.04 24.23
N LEU A 81 -10.94 1.41 25.25
CA LEU A 81 -12.38 1.63 25.10
C LEU A 81 -12.68 2.90 24.28
N ALA A 82 -12.00 4.02 24.55
CA ALA A 82 -12.20 5.26 23.78
C ALA A 82 -11.84 5.05 22.32
N ASP A 83 -10.72 4.38 22.04
CA ASP A 83 -10.29 4.08 20.67
C ASP A 83 -11.28 3.14 19.96
N THR A 84 -11.80 2.13 20.66
CA THR A 84 -12.81 1.19 20.11
C THR A 84 -14.11 1.91 19.76
N MET A 85 -14.58 2.80 20.65
CA MET A 85 -15.81 3.56 20.44
C MET A 85 -15.66 4.58 19.30
N ALA A 86 -14.53 5.29 19.26
CA ALA A 86 -14.25 6.23 18.16
C ALA A 86 -14.12 5.50 16.83
N THR A 87 -13.49 4.33 16.79
CA THR A 87 -13.38 3.50 15.58
C THR A 87 -14.77 3.08 15.08
N LYS A 88 -15.65 2.65 15.98
CA LYS A 88 -17.04 2.30 15.64
C LYS A 88 -17.79 3.50 15.04
N GLU A 89 -17.68 4.67 15.66
CA GLU A 89 -18.35 5.88 15.18
C GLU A 89 -17.82 6.33 13.81
N VAL A 90 -16.50 6.27 13.60
CA VAL A 90 -15.89 6.55 12.30
C VAL A 90 -16.42 5.60 11.24
N LEU A 91 -16.41 4.29 11.51
CA LEU A 91 -16.87 3.27 10.57
C LEU A 91 -18.32 3.52 10.14
N PHE A 92 -19.19 3.95 11.06
CA PHE A 92 -20.60 4.21 10.75
C PHE A 92 -20.84 5.54 10.06
N ALA A 93 -19.94 6.53 10.23
CA ALA A 93 -20.05 7.81 9.55
C ALA A 93 -19.46 7.81 8.13
N GLN A 94 -18.58 6.87 7.80
CA GLN A 94 -17.95 6.77 6.49
C GLN A 94 -18.94 6.54 5.33
N PRO A 95 -19.95 5.65 5.43
CA PRO A 95 -20.96 5.47 4.39
C PRO A 95 -21.78 6.74 4.08
N ASP A 96 -22.03 7.58 5.10
CA ASP A 96 -22.75 8.84 4.91
C ASP A 96 -21.88 9.92 4.23
N TYR A 97 -20.55 9.76 4.28
CA TYR A 97 -19.58 10.72 3.74
C TYR A 97 -19.10 10.36 2.33
N TYR A 98 -18.96 9.06 2.03
CA TYR A 98 -18.43 8.56 0.76
C TYR A 98 -19.52 7.91 -0.08
N GLU A 99 -19.94 8.57 -1.14
CA GLU A 99 -21.00 8.08 -2.04
C GLU A 99 -20.63 6.74 -2.74
N ASP A 100 -19.35 6.53 -3.04
CA ASP A 100 -18.84 5.33 -3.71
C ASP A 100 -18.46 4.19 -2.75
N LEU A 101 -18.68 4.36 -1.44
CA LEU A 101 -18.36 3.32 -0.46
C LEU A 101 -19.44 2.22 -0.48
N PRO A 102 -19.07 0.93 -0.64
CA PRO A 102 -20.06 -0.14 -0.63
C PRO A 102 -20.86 -0.18 0.67
N ALA A 103 -22.16 -0.49 0.58
CA ALA A 103 -23.04 -0.60 1.75
C ALA A 103 -23.16 -2.03 2.30
N ASP A 104 -22.72 -3.03 1.52
CA ASP A 104 -22.70 -4.43 1.93
C ASP A 104 -21.40 -4.77 2.67
N VAL A 105 -21.51 -5.58 3.73
CA VAL A 105 -20.37 -5.91 4.60
C VAL A 105 -19.32 -6.75 3.86
N GLN A 106 -19.74 -7.62 2.94
CA GLN A 106 -18.86 -8.48 2.17
C GLN A 106 -18.14 -7.65 1.11
N GLU A 107 -18.84 -6.74 0.44
CA GLU A 107 -18.23 -5.78 -0.49
C GLU A 107 -17.24 -4.84 0.21
N LEU A 108 -17.59 -4.30 1.37
CA LEU A 108 -16.67 -3.53 2.23
C LEU A 108 -15.46 -4.36 2.66
N SER A 109 -15.66 -5.63 3.01
CA SER A 109 -14.56 -6.53 3.36
C SER A 109 -13.60 -6.75 2.19
N VAL A 110 -14.10 -6.74 0.95
CA VAL A 110 -13.25 -6.79 -0.25
C VAL A 110 -12.55 -5.44 -0.45
N PHE A 111 -13.27 -4.32 -0.32
CA PHE A 111 -12.74 -2.97 -0.44
C PHE A 111 -11.57 -2.68 0.53
N CYS A 112 -11.64 -3.18 1.77
CA CYS A 112 -10.60 -3.02 2.77
C CYS A 112 -9.33 -3.86 2.52
N ARG A 113 -9.31 -4.73 1.52
CA ARG A 113 -8.12 -5.55 1.21
C ARG A 113 -7.15 -4.72 0.38
N ASP A 114 -5.99 -4.40 0.96
CA ASP A 114 -4.92 -3.68 0.26
C ASP A 114 -4.40 -4.45 -0.98
N ARG A 115 -4.53 -5.79 -1.02
CA ARG A 115 -4.23 -6.63 -2.19
C ARG A 115 -5.00 -7.95 -2.15
N ASP A 116 -5.17 -8.56 -3.33
CA ASP A 116 -5.58 -9.96 -3.51
C ASP A 116 -4.51 -10.91 -2.96
N TYR A 117 -4.57 -11.12 -1.65
CA TYR A 117 -3.83 -12.14 -0.94
C TYR A 117 -4.78 -13.27 -0.57
N ALA A 118 -4.34 -14.51 -0.80
CA ALA A 118 -5.08 -15.71 -0.40
C ALA A 118 -4.78 -16.09 1.07
N ASP A 119 -3.88 -15.37 1.74
CA ASP A 119 -3.55 -15.53 3.15
C ASP A 119 -3.27 -14.17 3.82
N LEU A 120 -3.42 -14.10 5.15
CA LEU A 120 -3.22 -12.87 5.92
C LEU A 120 -1.78 -12.35 5.88
N ALA A 121 -0.79 -13.23 5.63
CA ALA A 121 0.62 -12.87 5.59
C ALA A 121 1.09 -12.41 4.21
N GLY A 122 0.20 -12.40 3.21
CA GLY A 122 0.51 -12.00 1.84
C GLY A 122 1.54 -12.88 1.12
N ARG A 123 1.70 -14.12 1.58
CA ARG A 123 2.59 -15.12 0.96
C ARG A 123 1.92 -15.82 -0.22
N LEU A 124 0.59 -15.80 -0.27
CA LEU A 124 -0.23 -16.37 -1.32
C LEU A 124 -1.07 -15.26 -1.95
N GLY A 125 -1.38 -15.40 -3.23
CA GLY A 125 -2.26 -14.48 -3.95
C GLY A 125 -3.18 -15.24 -4.87
N PHE A 126 -3.94 -14.50 -5.66
CA PHE A 126 -4.73 -15.02 -6.76
C PHE A 126 -4.10 -14.61 -8.09
N ASP A 127 -4.20 -15.47 -9.09
CA ASP A 127 -3.96 -15.09 -10.49
C ASP A 127 -5.25 -14.57 -11.15
N ALA A 128 -5.16 -14.27 -12.45
CA ALA A 128 -6.28 -13.75 -13.24
C ALA A 128 -7.47 -14.74 -13.36
N ASP A 129 -7.23 -16.04 -13.16
CA ASP A 129 -8.27 -17.08 -13.18
C ASP A 129 -8.90 -17.28 -11.79
N GLY A 130 -8.42 -16.57 -10.76
CA GLY A 130 -8.82 -16.75 -9.38
C GLY A 130 -8.17 -17.95 -8.69
N ASP A 131 -7.14 -18.56 -9.29
CA ASP A 131 -6.39 -19.66 -8.69
C ASP A 131 -5.35 -19.16 -7.69
N VAL A 132 -5.15 -19.90 -6.59
CA VAL A 132 -4.15 -19.53 -5.57
C VAL A 132 -2.73 -19.75 -6.11
N VAL A 133 -1.91 -18.71 -6.05
CA VAL A 133 -0.50 -18.71 -6.48
C VAL A 133 0.45 -18.36 -5.33
N PHE A 134 1.68 -18.88 -5.37
CA PHE A 134 2.73 -18.45 -4.46
C PHE A 134 3.22 -17.04 -4.79
N LYS A 135 3.40 -16.18 -3.78
CA LYS A 135 4.04 -14.85 -3.93
C LYS A 135 5.49 -14.82 -3.45
N PHE A 136 6.06 -15.98 -3.10
CA PHE A 136 7.43 -16.13 -2.58
C PHE A 136 8.14 -17.38 -3.14
N GLY A 137 9.44 -17.46 -2.88
CA GLY A 137 10.25 -18.64 -3.13
C GLY A 137 10.45 -18.97 -4.61
N LYS A 138 11.02 -20.14 -4.88
CA LYS A 138 11.33 -20.62 -6.26
C LYS A 138 10.09 -20.81 -7.13
N HIS A 139 8.91 -20.93 -6.54
CA HIS A 139 7.63 -21.10 -7.23
C HIS A 139 6.79 -19.82 -7.26
N LYS A 140 7.38 -18.65 -7.05
CA LYS A 140 6.68 -17.37 -7.13
C LYS A 140 5.97 -17.22 -8.49
N GLY A 141 4.67 -16.91 -8.45
CA GLY A 141 3.79 -16.78 -9.60
C GLY A 141 3.17 -18.08 -10.10
N VAL A 142 3.51 -19.24 -9.51
CA VAL A 142 2.99 -20.54 -9.93
C VAL A 142 1.80 -20.96 -9.06
N LYS A 143 0.80 -21.60 -9.69
CA LYS A 143 -0.39 -22.14 -9.03
C LYS A 143 0.00 -23.17 -7.96
N VAL A 144 -0.50 -22.99 -6.74
CA VAL A 144 -0.19 -23.86 -5.59
C VAL A 144 -0.56 -25.32 -5.89
N LYS A 145 -1.71 -25.54 -6.53
CA LYS A 145 -2.17 -26.88 -6.93
C LYS A 145 -1.18 -27.60 -7.84
N GLU A 146 -0.57 -26.89 -8.80
CA GLU A 146 0.40 -27.48 -9.73
C GLU A 146 1.70 -27.85 -9.04
N VAL A 147 2.16 -27.00 -8.13
CA VAL A 147 3.38 -27.24 -7.35
C VAL A 147 3.20 -28.46 -6.46
N PHE A 148 2.05 -28.62 -5.81
CA PHE A 148 1.81 -29.79 -4.94
C PHE A 148 1.70 -31.11 -5.71
N ILE A 149 1.27 -31.08 -6.97
CA ILE A 149 1.27 -32.26 -7.85
C ILE A 149 2.69 -32.59 -8.32
N ARG A 150 3.51 -31.58 -8.67
CA ARG A 150 4.83 -31.77 -9.31
C ARG A 150 6.00 -31.87 -8.31
N ASP A 151 5.90 -31.23 -7.16
CA ASP A 151 6.91 -31.14 -6.10
C ASP A 151 6.24 -31.23 -4.71
N ALA A 152 5.75 -32.42 -4.38
CA ALA A 152 5.12 -32.69 -3.07
C ALA A 152 6.07 -32.42 -1.89
N GLY A 153 7.38 -32.44 -2.10
CA GLY A 153 8.39 -32.09 -1.10
C GLY A 153 8.30 -30.63 -0.66
N TYR A 154 7.86 -29.74 -1.56
CA TYR A 154 7.70 -28.32 -1.26
C TYR A 154 6.64 -28.06 -0.18
N TYR A 155 5.54 -28.83 -0.17
CA TYR A 155 4.54 -28.76 0.90
C TYR A 155 5.18 -29.11 2.26
N THR A 156 5.90 -30.22 2.34
CA THR A 156 6.56 -30.67 3.58
C THR A 156 7.58 -29.64 4.07
N TRP A 157 8.37 -29.05 3.17
CA TRP A 157 9.30 -27.98 3.51
C TRP A 157 8.58 -26.76 4.11
N ILE A 158 7.47 -26.31 3.49
CA ILE A 158 6.69 -25.17 4.03
C ILE A 158 6.15 -25.48 5.43
N MET A 159 5.58 -26.68 5.62
CA MET A 159 5.00 -27.06 6.90
C MET A 159 6.03 -27.13 8.04
N ASN A 160 7.27 -27.53 7.72
CA ASN A 160 8.39 -27.58 8.66
C ASN A 160 9.16 -26.25 8.80
N SER A 161 8.90 -25.28 7.93
CA SER A 161 9.55 -23.95 7.96
C SER A 161 8.75 -22.94 8.77
N ASP A 162 9.36 -21.78 9.05
CA ASP A 162 8.74 -20.69 9.80
C ASP A 162 7.81 -19.83 8.92
N PHE A 163 6.67 -20.41 8.55
CA PHE A 163 5.57 -19.69 7.91
C PHE A 163 4.43 -19.44 8.90
N PRO A 164 3.74 -18.28 8.79
CA PRO A 164 2.55 -18.00 9.60
C PRO A 164 1.51 -19.10 9.50
N ILE A 165 0.82 -19.37 10.60
CA ILE A 165 -0.16 -20.46 10.69
C ILE A 165 -1.26 -20.32 9.63
N GLY A 166 -1.76 -19.11 9.40
CA GLY A 166 -2.78 -18.86 8.37
C GLY A 166 -2.31 -19.23 6.95
N THR A 167 -1.04 -19.01 6.62
CA THR A 167 -0.46 -19.47 5.34
C THR A 167 -0.46 -20.99 5.27
N LYS A 168 -0.03 -21.67 6.35
CA LYS A 168 0.03 -23.14 6.43
C LYS A 168 -1.36 -23.78 6.34
N ASP A 169 -2.37 -23.15 6.95
CA ASP A 169 -3.76 -23.64 6.92
C ASP A 169 -4.33 -23.61 5.50
N VAL A 170 -4.17 -22.49 4.79
CA VAL A 170 -4.61 -22.35 3.39
C VAL A 170 -3.92 -23.40 2.50
N LEU A 171 -2.60 -23.55 2.64
CA LEU A 171 -1.84 -24.54 1.87
C LEU A 171 -2.27 -25.98 2.20
N THR A 172 -2.57 -26.28 3.46
CA THR A 172 -3.03 -27.61 3.87
C THR A 172 -4.40 -27.94 3.29
N GLN A 173 -5.32 -26.97 3.21
CA GLN A 173 -6.62 -27.15 2.54
C GLN A 173 -6.44 -27.49 1.06
N ILE A 174 -5.59 -26.73 0.36
CA ILE A 174 -5.30 -26.99 -1.06
C ILE A 174 -4.61 -28.35 -1.24
N PHE A 175 -3.62 -28.68 -0.40
CA PHE A 175 -2.90 -29.95 -0.47
C PHE A 175 -3.83 -31.16 -0.33
N ARG A 176 -4.81 -31.10 0.59
CA ARG A 176 -5.83 -32.15 0.78
C ARG A 176 -6.79 -32.23 -0.41
N ALA A 177 -7.18 -31.09 -0.99
CA ALA A 177 -8.08 -31.07 -2.14
C ALA A 177 -7.46 -31.71 -3.39
N VAL A 178 -6.14 -31.53 -3.61
CA VAL A 178 -5.43 -32.11 -4.76
C VAL A 178 -4.93 -33.54 -4.52
N ASN A 179 -4.89 -34.00 -3.26
CA ASN A 179 -4.55 -35.37 -2.87
C ASN A 179 -5.69 -35.98 -2.01
N PRO A 180 -6.87 -36.23 -2.59
CA PRO A 180 -7.95 -36.90 -1.86
C PRO A 180 -7.50 -38.32 -1.48
N ARG A 181 -7.77 -38.70 -0.23
CA ARG A 181 -7.57 -40.08 0.25
C ARG A 181 -8.63 -41.01 -0.30
#